data_AF-A8PES2-F1
#
_entry.id   AF-A8PES2-F1
#
_cell.length_a   1.000
_cell.length_b   1.000
_cell.length_c   1.000
_cell.angle_alpha   90.00
_cell.angle_beta   90.00
_cell.angle_gamma   90.00
#
_symmetry.space_group_name_H-M   'P 1'
#
loop_
_entity.id
_entity.type
_entity.pdbx_description
1 polymer ?
#
loop_
_entity_poly.entity_id
_entity_poly.type
_entity_poly.pdbx_seq_one_letter_code
_entity_poly.pdbx_strand_id
1 'polypeptide(L)'
;MNNLLIAISLVILLVIFPSKSDLEIDDSSDSDYAHSNDDDYNEEEDEYTTKGEFVETDGKWKNCSSHADCYDYREPIAWCKPTANQFWTDKGCFCEDMLYSCVIERTNNGKLEYSYCTSKENWQCL
;
A
#
# COMPACT_ATOMS: atom_id res chain seq x y z
N MET A 1 46.65 18.62 -15.45
CA MET A 1 46.93 17.28 -16.00
C MET A 1 45.84 16.33 -15.53
N ASN A 2 44.78 16.23 -16.33
CA ASN A 2 43.99 15.05 -16.63
C ASN A 2 44.49 13.69 -16.07
N ASN A 3 43.64 12.95 -15.35
CA ASN A 3 42.78 11.93 -15.98
C ASN A 3 41.88 11.20 -14.97
N LEU A 4 40.58 11.31 -15.25
CA LEU A 4 39.48 10.47 -14.77
C LEU A 4 39.66 9.04 -15.33
N LEU A 5 39.60 8.01 -14.49
CA LEU A 5 39.46 6.62 -14.93
C LEU A 5 38.42 5.93 -14.07
N ILE A 6 37.22 5.80 -14.63
CA ILE A 6 36.12 4.96 -14.16
C ILE A 6 36.40 3.55 -14.67
N ALA A 7 36.55 2.59 -13.76
CA ALA A 7 36.63 1.17 -14.10
C ALA A 7 35.35 0.48 -13.60
N ILE A 8 34.37 0.32 -14.49
CA ILE A 8 33.18 -0.51 -14.26
C ILE A 8 33.49 -1.86 -14.88
N SER A 9 33.82 -2.85 -14.05
CA SER A 9 34.00 -4.24 -14.49
C SER A 9 32.64 -4.88 -14.74
N LEU A 10 32.28 -5.03 -16.02
CA LEU A 10 31.25 -5.95 -16.50
C LEU A 10 31.73 -7.38 -16.32
N VAL A 11 31.11 -8.13 -15.40
CA VAL A 11 31.19 -9.59 -15.38
C VAL A 11 29.78 -10.14 -15.46
N ILE A 12 29.36 -10.43 -16.68
CA ILE A 12 28.18 -11.24 -17.00
C ILE A 12 28.58 -12.69 -16.72
N LEU A 13 28.00 -13.31 -15.70
CA LEU A 13 28.01 -14.76 -15.54
C LEU A 13 26.59 -15.28 -15.75
N LEU A 14 26.34 -15.70 -16.98
CA LEU A 14 25.25 -16.59 -17.36
C LEU A 14 25.41 -17.93 -16.63
N VAL A 15 24.46 -18.28 -15.76
CA VAL A 15 24.17 -19.67 -15.44
C VAL A 15 22.68 -19.91 -15.60
N ILE A 16 22.33 -20.34 -16.81
CA ILE A 16 21.04 -20.91 -17.16
C ILE A 16 21.03 -22.34 -16.61
N PHE A 17 20.14 -22.65 -15.67
CA PHE A 17 19.60 -24.00 -15.49
C PHE A 17 18.17 -23.92 -14.94
N PRO A 18 17.15 -24.31 -15.72
CA PRO A 18 15.82 -24.60 -15.19
C PRO A 18 15.81 -26.05 -14.71
N SER A 19 15.87 -26.27 -13.39
CA SER A 19 15.53 -27.59 -12.83
C SER A 19 14.02 -27.67 -12.68
N LYS A 20 13.39 -28.26 -13.70
CA LYS A 20 12.01 -28.73 -13.72
C LYS A 20 11.85 -29.81 -12.64
N SER A 21 11.08 -29.54 -11.61
CA SER A 21 10.58 -30.55 -10.67
C SER A 21 9.09 -30.73 -10.95
N ASP A 22 8.76 -31.78 -11.71
CA ASP A 22 7.39 -32.22 -11.93
C ASP A 22 6.90 -32.92 -10.65
N LEU A 23 5.98 -32.26 -9.94
CA LEU A 23 5.18 -32.87 -8.88
C LEU A 23 3.74 -32.84 -9.39
N GLU A 24 3.29 -33.96 -9.94
CA GLU A 24 1.91 -34.17 -10.34
C GLU A 24 1.07 -34.42 -9.09
N ILE A 25 0.16 -33.49 -8.78
CA ILE A 25 -1.03 -33.76 -7.98
C ILE A 25 -2.21 -33.31 -8.85
N ASP A 26 -2.83 -34.31 -9.47
CA ASP A 26 -4.12 -34.26 -10.15
C ASP A 26 -5.23 -34.16 -9.09
N ASP A 27 -5.92 -33.03 -9.07
CA ASP A 27 -7.32 -33.00 -8.63
C ASP A 27 -8.07 -31.97 -9.50
N SER A 28 -8.58 -32.49 -10.61
CA SER A 28 -9.49 -31.86 -11.57
C SER A 28 -10.62 -31.08 -10.89
N SER A 29 -10.70 -29.78 -11.17
CA SER A 29 -11.91 -28.95 -11.02
C SER A 29 -11.91 -27.90 -12.12
N ASP A 30 -12.60 -28.20 -13.22
CA ASP A 30 -12.82 -27.32 -14.37
C ASP A 30 -13.33 -25.93 -13.95
N SER A 31 -12.60 -24.89 -14.35
CA SER A 31 -13.20 -23.58 -14.61
C SER A 31 -12.39 -22.86 -15.71
N ASP A 32 -12.98 -22.83 -16.90
CA ASP A 32 -12.45 -22.13 -18.06
C ASP A 32 -12.50 -20.61 -17.85
N TYR A 33 -11.37 -20.00 -17.52
CA TYR A 33 -11.15 -18.57 -17.71
C TYR A 33 -9.86 -18.36 -18.50
N ALA A 34 -10.01 -18.22 -19.81
CA ALA A 34 -8.94 -17.78 -20.69
C ALA A 34 -8.56 -16.33 -20.34
N HIS A 35 -7.46 -16.13 -19.61
CA HIS A 35 -6.86 -14.82 -19.39
C HIS A 35 -5.80 -14.59 -20.47
N SER A 36 -6.16 -13.86 -21.52
CA SER A 36 -5.20 -13.22 -22.41
C SER A 36 -4.59 -12.05 -21.63
N ASN A 37 -3.39 -12.22 -21.09
CA ASN A 37 -2.66 -11.15 -20.41
C ASN A 37 -1.79 -10.40 -21.42
N ASP A 38 -2.42 -9.48 -22.15
CA ASP A 38 -1.75 -8.39 -22.85
C ASP A 38 -2.40 -7.07 -22.43
N ASP A 39 -2.49 -6.85 -21.11
CA ASP A 39 -2.82 -5.54 -20.57
C ASP A 39 -1.51 -4.89 -20.12
N ASP A 40 -1.01 -4.02 -20.99
CA ASP A 40 -0.04 -2.96 -20.70
C ASP A 40 -0.61 -2.10 -19.56
N TYR A 41 -0.42 -2.55 -18.32
CA TYR A 41 -0.62 -1.74 -17.13
C TYR A 41 0.38 -0.58 -17.19
N ASN A 42 -0.05 0.52 -17.81
CA ASN A 42 0.45 1.83 -17.42
C ASN A 42 -0.04 2.04 -15.99
N GLU A 43 0.78 1.60 -15.05
CA GLU A 43 0.71 1.89 -13.63
C GLU A 43 0.90 3.40 -13.50
N GLU A 44 -0.19 4.16 -13.67
CA GLU A 44 -0.20 5.56 -13.27
C GLU A 44 0.13 5.56 -11.77
N GLU A 45 1.27 6.16 -11.41
CA GLU A 45 1.84 6.31 -10.06
C GLU A 45 0.91 7.13 -9.13
N ASP A 46 -0.35 6.72 -8.99
CA ASP A 46 -1.32 7.27 -8.05
C ASP A 46 -1.22 6.53 -6.70
N GLU A 47 -0.03 6.05 -6.36
CA GLU A 47 0.23 5.25 -5.18
C GLU A 47 0.20 6.15 -3.93
N TYR A 48 -0.55 5.70 -2.91
CA TYR A 48 -0.71 6.24 -1.55
C TYR A 48 -0.69 7.77 -1.31
N THR A 49 -1.17 8.58 -2.24
CA THR A 49 -1.35 10.02 -2.02
C THR A 49 -2.80 10.38 -1.68
N THR A 50 -3.04 11.07 -0.57
CA THR A 50 -4.40 11.51 -0.19
C THR A 50 -4.86 12.72 -0.99
N LYS A 51 -6.11 12.69 -1.46
CA LYS A 51 -6.75 13.81 -2.19
C LYS A 51 -7.86 14.49 -1.36
N GLY A 52 -8.03 14.08 -0.10
CA GLY A 52 -9.11 14.55 0.79
C GLY A 52 -8.76 15.80 1.62
N GLU A 53 -9.73 16.28 2.38
CA GLU A 53 -9.53 17.34 3.38
C GLU A 53 -8.98 16.74 4.70
N PHE A 54 -7.95 17.37 5.28
CA PHE A 54 -7.45 16.94 6.59
C PHE A 54 -8.43 17.30 7.70
N VAL A 55 -8.76 16.32 8.54
CA VAL A 55 -9.60 16.52 9.73
C VAL A 55 -8.81 16.14 10.98
N GLU A 56 -8.75 17.06 11.94
CA GLU A 56 -8.09 16.80 13.22
C GLU A 56 -8.89 15.80 14.07
N THR A 57 -8.18 14.82 14.64
CA THR A 57 -8.73 13.74 15.47
C THR A 57 -7.77 13.39 16.63
N ASP A 58 -7.99 12.27 17.31
CA ASP A 58 -7.05 11.70 18.27
C ASP A 58 -5.80 11.07 17.63
N GLY A 59 -5.81 10.88 16.30
CA GLY A 59 -4.65 10.43 15.53
C GLY A 59 -3.44 11.36 15.68
N LYS A 60 -2.24 10.81 15.47
CA LYS A 60 -0.98 11.57 15.56
C LYS A 60 -0.11 11.32 14.35
N TRP A 61 0.59 12.36 13.90
CA TRP A 61 1.61 12.23 12.86
C TRP A 61 2.66 11.20 13.30
N LYS A 62 2.94 10.25 12.42
CA LYS A 62 3.87 9.14 12.65
C LYS A 62 4.61 8.86 11.37
N ASN A 63 5.91 9.11 11.41
CA ASN A 63 6.79 8.89 10.26
C ASN A 63 6.64 7.46 9.71
N CYS A 64 6.52 7.35 8.40
CA CYS A 64 6.57 6.09 7.67
C CYS A 64 7.41 6.25 6.39
N SER A 65 7.89 5.13 5.90
CA SER A 65 8.70 4.99 4.68
C SER A 65 8.08 3.99 3.69
N SER A 66 7.16 3.15 4.18
CA SER A 66 6.40 2.21 3.37
C SER A 66 5.05 1.91 4.02
N HIS A 67 4.11 1.37 3.24
CA HIS A 67 2.80 0.95 3.75
C HIS A 67 2.90 -0.05 4.93
N ALA A 68 3.93 -0.90 4.96
CA ALA A 68 4.15 -1.87 6.03
C ALA A 68 4.39 -1.22 7.41
N ASP A 69 4.94 0.00 7.44
CA ASP A 69 5.15 0.76 8.68
C ASP A 69 3.82 1.13 9.37
N CYS A 70 2.70 1.09 8.63
CA CYS A 70 1.37 1.47 9.11
C CYS A 70 0.51 0.29 9.59
N TYR A 71 0.98 -0.97 9.51
CA TYR A 71 0.20 -2.15 9.89
C TYR A 71 -0.17 -2.22 11.39
N ASP A 72 0.65 -1.63 12.24
CA ASP A 72 0.41 -1.53 13.69
C ASP A 72 -0.41 -0.29 14.09
N TYR A 73 -1.01 0.38 13.11
CA TYR A 73 -1.89 1.53 13.34
C TYR A 73 -3.33 1.22 12.92
N ARG A 74 -4.26 1.96 13.51
CA ARG A 74 -5.69 1.87 13.29
C ARG A 74 -6.26 3.25 13.04
N GLU A 75 -7.51 3.31 12.60
CA GLU A 75 -8.24 4.56 12.52
C GLU A 75 -8.21 5.33 13.86
N PRO A 76 -8.30 6.67 13.83
CA PRO A 76 -8.51 7.42 15.06
C PRO A 76 -9.81 6.98 15.73
N ILE A 77 -9.83 6.94 17.06
CA ILE A 77 -10.99 6.54 17.87
C ILE A 77 -12.23 7.37 17.50
N ALA A 78 -12.05 8.66 17.21
CA ALA A 78 -13.11 9.55 16.75
C ALA A 78 -13.81 9.07 15.47
N TRP A 79 -13.17 8.21 14.67
CA TRP A 79 -13.70 7.69 13.43
C TRP A 79 -14.13 6.23 13.50
N CYS A 80 -13.85 5.53 14.60
CA CYS A 80 -14.06 4.08 14.70
C CYS A 80 -15.48 3.61 14.35
N LYS A 81 -16.50 4.41 14.67
CA LYS A 81 -17.90 4.13 14.32
C LYS A 81 -18.39 5.16 13.30
N PRO A 82 -18.40 4.83 11.99
CA PRO A 82 -18.99 5.69 10.99
C PRO A 82 -20.47 5.99 11.29
N THR A 83 -20.87 7.24 11.10
CA THR A 83 -22.28 7.62 11.10
C THR A 83 -22.95 7.27 9.76
N ALA A 84 -24.27 7.45 9.64
CA ALA A 84 -25.04 7.02 8.46
C ALA A 84 -24.54 7.56 7.10
N ASN A 85 -23.82 8.69 7.09
CA ASN A 85 -23.29 9.33 5.87
C ASN A 85 -21.76 9.25 5.78
N GLN A 86 -21.14 8.37 6.57
CA GLN A 86 -19.70 8.15 6.59
C GLN A 86 -19.38 6.73 6.15
N PHE A 87 -18.38 6.60 5.28
CA PHE A 87 -17.93 5.31 4.78
C PHE A 87 -16.41 5.27 4.76
N TRP A 88 -15.84 4.14 5.17
CA TRP A 88 -14.42 3.90 4.97
C TRP A 88 -14.12 3.79 3.48
N THR A 89 -12.94 4.27 3.08
CA THR A 89 -12.39 3.87 1.79
C THR A 89 -11.97 2.40 1.83
N ASP A 90 -11.56 1.85 0.70
CA ASP A 90 -10.97 0.51 0.62
C ASP A 90 -9.55 0.46 1.19
N LYS A 91 -8.95 1.63 1.47
CA LYS A 91 -7.64 1.76 2.10
C LYS A 91 -7.79 1.79 3.62
N GLY A 92 -7.10 0.87 4.29
CA GLY A 92 -6.83 0.97 5.73
C GLY A 92 -5.84 2.10 6.03
N CYS A 93 -5.19 2.07 7.19
CA CYS A 93 -4.06 2.96 7.43
C CYS A 93 -2.95 2.69 6.40
N PHE A 94 -2.50 3.73 5.70
CA PHE A 94 -1.44 3.65 4.71
C PHE A 94 -0.39 4.74 4.91
N CYS A 95 0.80 4.51 4.40
CA CYS A 95 1.86 5.52 4.44
C CYS A 95 1.62 6.53 3.33
N GLU A 96 1.35 7.78 3.68
CA GLU A 96 1.12 8.83 2.70
C GLU A 96 2.45 9.37 2.17
N ASP A 97 2.64 9.33 0.85
CA ASP A 97 3.96 9.52 0.22
C ASP A 97 4.49 10.97 0.26
N MET A 98 3.62 11.97 0.39
CA MET A 98 4.01 13.38 0.49
C MET A 98 4.21 13.83 1.95
N LEU A 99 3.43 13.29 2.87
CA LEU A 99 3.43 13.60 4.30
C LEU A 99 4.40 12.72 5.09
N TYR A 100 4.84 11.61 4.47
CA TYR A 100 5.62 10.54 5.10
C TYR A 100 4.99 10.10 6.42
N SER A 101 3.66 9.98 6.46
CA SER A 101 2.93 9.62 7.68
C SER A 101 1.79 8.65 7.45
N CYS A 102 1.53 7.81 8.45
CA CYS A 102 0.37 6.93 8.45
C CYS A 102 -0.93 7.74 8.53
N VAL A 103 -1.75 7.63 7.50
CA VAL A 103 -3.08 8.27 7.40
C VAL A 103 -4.13 7.25 7.04
N ILE A 104 -5.39 7.61 7.27
CA ILE A 104 -6.55 6.86 6.82
C ILE A 104 -7.56 7.81 6.18
N GLU A 105 -8.28 7.31 5.18
CA GLU A 105 -9.29 8.05 4.44
C GLU A 105 -10.70 7.53 4.72
N ARG A 106 -11.66 8.44 4.76
CA ARG A 106 -13.09 8.14 4.77
C ARG A 106 -13.83 9.11 3.86
N THR A 107 -15.01 8.73 3.40
CA THR A 107 -15.99 9.69 2.89
C THR A 107 -16.91 10.17 4.00
N ASN A 108 -17.28 11.45 3.97
CA ASN A 108 -18.23 12.09 4.88
C ASN A 108 -19.16 12.99 4.06
N ASN A 109 -20.44 12.63 3.96
CA ASN A 109 -21.42 13.32 3.10
C ASN A 109 -20.92 13.51 1.66
N GLY A 110 -20.27 12.48 1.11
CA GLY A 110 -19.73 12.49 -0.26
C GLY A 110 -18.41 13.25 -0.46
N LYS A 111 -17.82 13.81 0.60
CA LYS A 111 -16.48 14.43 0.56
C LYS A 111 -15.43 13.47 1.10
N LEU A 112 -14.28 13.40 0.46
CA LEU A 112 -13.13 12.64 0.96
C LEU A 112 -12.45 13.44 2.08
N GLU A 113 -12.26 12.80 3.22
CA GLU A 113 -11.53 13.32 4.39
C GLU A 113 -10.39 12.35 4.73
N TYR A 114 -9.29 12.86 5.25
CA TYR A 114 -8.23 12.05 5.83
C TYR A 114 -7.82 12.54 7.21
N SER A 115 -7.28 11.63 8.02
CA SER A 115 -6.71 11.96 9.31
C SER A 115 -5.52 11.06 9.60
N TYR A 116 -4.75 11.41 10.63
CA TYR A 116 -3.68 10.55 11.10
C TYR A 116 -4.24 9.29 11.77
N CYS A 117 -3.49 8.20 11.66
CA CYS A 117 -3.81 6.98 12.38
C CYS A 117 -3.42 7.05 13.87
N THR A 118 -4.01 6.16 14.67
CA THR A 118 -3.71 5.94 16.09
C THR A 118 -3.01 4.58 16.26
N SER A 119 -2.12 4.46 17.24
CA SER A 119 -1.47 3.17 17.56
C SER A 119 -2.51 2.10 17.86
N LYS A 120 -2.31 0.88 17.36
CA LYS A 120 -3.14 -0.28 17.73
C LYS A 120 -3.01 -0.65 19.21
N GLU A 121 -1.93 -0.24 19.87
CA GLU A 121 -1.73 -0.46 21.29
C GLU A 121 -2.86 0.18 22.11
N ASN A 122 -3.60 -0.63 22.86
CA ASN A 122 -4.78 -0.21 23.63
C ASN A 122 -5.90 0.44 22.79
N TRP A 123 -5.89 0.23 21.48
CA TRP A 123 -6.95 0.73 20.61
C TRP A 123 -8.26 0.00 20.89
N GLN A 124 -9.30 0.74 21.25
CA GLN A 124 -10.61 0.20 21.55
C GLN A 124 -11.73 1.09 21.02
N CYS A 125 -12.58 0.49 20.21
CA CYS A 125 -13.79 1.13 19.70
C CYS A 125 -14.90 1.16 20.77
N LEU A 126 -14.78 2.06 21.73
CA LEU A 126 -15.76 2.17 22.83
C LEU A 126 -17.08 2.78 22.38
#